data_AF-A0A847H2H1-F1
#
_entry.id   AF-A0A847H2H1-F1
#
_cell.length_a   1.000
_cell.length_b   1.000
_cell.length_c   1.000
_cell.angle_alpha   90.00
_cell.angle_beta   90.00
_cell.angle_gamma   90.00
#
_symmetry.space_group_name_H-M   'P 1'
#
loop_
_entity.id
_entity.type
_entity.pdbx_description
1 polymer ?
#
loop_
_entity_poly.entity_id
_entity_poly.type
_entity_poly.pdbx_seq_one_letter_code
_entity_poly.pdbx_strand_id
1 'polypeptide(L)'
;MATGALYAWYLSAEAELQTGNPERAREIAENAIDVACKPNINNQLVMAMLSKLLAEAKIIFGDHEGAQINIENALNITEKNDLHILHIYTCMTLGKLYQEKASSGSQEEKEVQCNCAYRNYIKALNIAEKIDNRYFVNKVEKVLSNLTTFCKLSDINLEK
;
A
#
# COMPACT_ATOMS: atom_id res chain seq x y z
N MET A 1 -9.28 23.42 -12.34
CA MET A 1 -9.47 22.48 -13.48
C MET A 1 -8.49 21.30 -13.49
N ALA A 2 -7.33 21.33 -12.82
CA ALA A 2 -6.40 20.19 -12.82
C ALA A 2 -6.86 18.95 -12.01
N THR A 3 -7.58 19.16 -10.89
CA THR A 3 -7.97 18.07 -9.98
C THR A 3 -8.82 16.98 -10.63
N GLY A 4 -9.81 17.35 -11.45
CA GLY A 4 -10.66 16.36 -12.14
C GLY A 4 -9.87 15.48 -13.11
N ALA A 5 -8.93 16.07 -13.86
CA ALA A 5 -8.06 15.33 -14.76
C ALA A 5 -7.12 14.37 -14.00
N LEU A 6 -6.57 14.82 -12.87
CA LEU A 6 -5.73 14.00 -12.00
C LEU A 6 -6.48 12.78 -11.43
N TYR A 7 -7.73 12.96 -11.00
CA TYR A 7 -8.57 11.83 -10.58
C TYR A 7 -8.89 10.89 -11.74
N ALA A 8 -9.17 11.41 -12.93
CA ALA A 8 -9.40 10.58 -14.11
C ALA A 8 -8.17 9.72 -14.43
N TRP A 9 -6.96 10.28 -14.35
CA TRP A 9 -5.73 9.49 -14.52
C TRP A 9 -5.53 8.45 -13.44
N TYR A 10 -5.79 8.78 -12.18
CA TYR A 10 -5.76 7.79 -11.09
C TYR A 10 -6.71 6.62 -11.37
N LEU A 11 -7.98 6.91 -11.70
CA LEU A 11 -8.99 5.88 -11.97
C LEU A 11 -8.63 5.04 -13.20
N SER A 12 -8.09 5.66 -14.26
CA SER A 12 -7.60 4.93 -15.43
C SER A 12 -6.44 4.01 -15.07
N ALA A 13 -5.46 4.48 -14.29
CA ALA A 13 -4.34 3.65 -13.84
C ALA A 13 -4.83 2.48 -12.97
N GLU A 14 -5.79 2.73 -12.08
CA GLU A 14 -6.35 1.70 -11.19
C GLU A 14 -7.10 0.64 -12.00
N ALA A 15 -7.87 1.05 -13.01
CA ALA A 15 -8.55 0.15 -13.92
C ALA A 15 -7.56 -0.75 -14.68
N GLU A 16 -6.50 -0.17 -15.26
CA GLU A 16 -5.45 -0.92 -15.97
C GLU A 16 -4.77 -1.95 -15.04
N LEU A 17 -4.48 -1.57 -13.80
CA LEU A 17 -3.87 -2.48 -12.82
C LEU A 17 -4.81 -3.65 -12.50
N GLN A 18 -6.11 -3.38 -12.31
CA GLN A 18 -7.11 -4.40 -12.01
C GLN A 18 -7.40 -5.33 -13.20
N THR A 19 -7.27 -4.85 -14.43
CA THR A 19 -7.46 -5.65 -15.65
C THR A 19 -6.19 -6.38 -16.11
N GLY A 20 -5.11 -6.35 -15.30
CA GLY A 20 -3.89 -7.13 -15.56
C GLY A 20 -2.87 -6.42 -16.46
N ASN A 21 -2.93 -5.10 -16.58
CA ASN A 21 -1.98 -4.28 -17.34
C ASN A 21 -1.12 -3.39 -16.40
N PRO A 22 -0.28 -3.98 -15.53
CA PRO A 22 0.48 -3.23 -14.53
C PRO A 22 1.46 -2.22 -15.16
N GLU A 23 1.97 -2.49 -16.36
CA GLU A 23 2.88 -1.57 -17.05
C GLU A 23 2.15 -0.32 -17.52
N ARG A 24 0.95 -0.50 -18.07
CA ARG A 24 0.12 0.64 -18.48
C ARG A 24 -0.33 1.47 -17.27
N ALA A 25 -0.68 0.80 -16.18
CA ALA A 25 -1.00 1.45 -14.92
C ALA A 25 0.19 2.30 -14.41
N ARG A 26 1.40 1.75 -14.45
CA ARG A 26 2.65 2.45 -14.08
C ARG A 26 2.87 3.70 -14.93
N GLU A 27 2.80 3.58 -16.26
CA GLU A 27 2.97 4.71 -17.17
C GLU A 27 1.97 5.85 -16.89
N ILE A 28 0.69 5.53 -16.71
CA ILE A 28 -0.34 6.54 -16.43
C ILE A 28 -0.05 7.20 -15.08
N ALA A 29 0.32 6.42 -14.07
CA ALA A 29 0.56 6.93 -12.73
C ALA A 29 1.81 7.81 -12.62
N GLU A 30 2.91 7.46 -13.31
CA GLU A 30 4.12 8.29 -13.41
C GLU A 30 3.81 9.64 -14.10
N ASN A 31 3.10 9.62 -15.23
CA ASN A 31 2.70 10.87 -15.88
C ASN A 31 1.80 11.73 -14.99
N ALA A 32 0.90 11.09 -14.22
CA ALA A 32 -0.01 11.79 -13.34
C ALA A 32 0.70 12.40 -12.12
N ILE A 33 1.71 11.72 -11.57
CA ILE A 33 2.46 12.22 -10.41
C ILE A 33 3.29 13.45 -10.78
N ASP A 34 3.89 13.46 -11.98
CA ASP A 34 4.64 14.60 -12.53
C ASP A 34 3.80 15.87 -12.67
N VAL A 35 2.49 15.72 -12.88
CA VAL A 35 1.56 16.85 -12.90
C VAL A 35 1.08 17.19 -11.50
N ALA A 36 0.75 16.19 -10.68
CA ALA A 36 0.23 16.39 -9.33
C ALA A 36 1.26 17.10 -8.40
N CYS A 37 2.55 16.88 -8.62
CA CYS A 37 3.63 17.46 -7.83
C CYS A 37 4.01 18.90 -8.22
N LYS A 38 3.50 19.42 -9.35
CA LYS A 38 3.84 20.79 -9.79
C LYS A 38 3.46 21.80 -8.70
N PRO A 39 4.30 22.80 -8.37
CA PRO A 39 4.05 23.71 -7.25
C PRO A 39 2.71 24.46 -7.30
N ASN A 40 2.22 24.75 -8.49
CA ASN A 40 0.92 25.41 -8.72
C ASN A 40 -0.29 24.47 -8.62
N ILE A 41 -0.07 23.15 -8.52
CA ILE A 41 -1.09 22.12 -8.37
C ILE A 41 -0.99 21.49 -6.97
N ASN A 42 0.17 20.94 -6.62
CA ASN A 42 0.51 20.35 -5.32
C ASN A 42 -0.62 19.51 -4.71
N ASN A 43 -1.15 18.57 -5.49
CA ASN A 43 -2.31 17.78 -5.07
C ASN A 43 -1.85 16.56 -4.25
N GLN A 44 -1.67 16.77 -2.94
CA GLN A 44 -1.13 15.76 -2.03
C GLN A 44 -1.98 14.49 -1.97
N LEU A 45 -3.31 14.62 -1.99
CA LEU A 45 -4.20 13.46 -1.98
C LEU A 45 -3.97 12.56 -3.20
N VAL A 46 -3.94 13.13 -4.41
CA VAL A 46 -3.69 12.35 -5.62
C VAL A 46 -2.27 11.81 -5.66
N MET A 47 -1.27 12.57 -5.20
CA MET A 47 0.11 12.06 -5.10
C MET A 47 0.17 10.82 -4.21
N ALA A 48 -0.48 10.81 -3.04
CA ALA A 48 -0.52 9.64 -2.17
C ALA A 48 -1.22 8.43 -2.83
N MET A 49 -2.34 8.67 -3.51
CA MET A 49 -3.08 7.64 -4.25
C MET A 49 -2.22 7.00 -5.35
N LEU A 50 -1.54 7.84 -6.16
CA LEU A 50 -0.68 7.38 -7.24
C LEU A 50 0.57 6.67 -6.72
N SER A 51 1.21 7.17 -5.66
CA SER A 51 2.35 6.50 -5.04
C SER A 51 1.98 5.11 -4.50
N LYS A 52 0.81 4.96 -3.85
CA LYS A 52 0.31 3.63 -3.47
C LYS A 52 0.15 2.72 -4.69
N LEU A 53 -0.48 3.21 -5.76
CA LEU A 53 -0.72 2.42 -6.97
C LEU A 53 0.60 2.00 -7.65
N LEU A 54 1.58 2.89 -7.72
CA LEU A 54 2.93 2.57 -8.21
C LEU A 54 3.61 1.50 -7.35
N ALA A 55 3.43 1.54 -6.03
CA ALA A 55 3.92 0.48 -5.16
C ALA A 55 3.26 -0.87 -5.46
N GLU A 56 1.94 -0.90 -5.68
CA GLU A 56 1.22 -2.13 -6.06
C GLU A 56 1.70 -2.69 -7.40
N ALA A 57 1.90 -1.83 -8.41
CA ALA A 57 2.47 -2.25 -9.70
C ALA A 57 3.89 -2.80 -9.54
N LYS A 58 4.74 -2.13 -8.76
CA LYS A 58 6.13 -2.57 -8.51
C LYS A 58 6.20 -3.88 -7.74
N ILE A 59 5.29 -4.13 -6.79
CA ILE A 59 5.15 -5.44 -6.14
C ILE A 59 4.90 -6.54 -7.19
N ILE A 60 4.00 -6.30 -8.15
CA ILE A 60 3.71 -7.28 -9.22
C ILE A 60 4.95 -7.57 -10.08
N PHE A 61 5.79 -6.56 -10.31
CA PHE A 61 7.05 -6.72 -11.04
C PHE A 61 8.20 -7.33 -10.21
N GLY A 62 8.01 -7.56 -8.91
CA GLY A 62 9.08 -7.98 -8.00
C GLY A 62 10.08 -6.87 -7.63
N ASP A 63 9.82 -5.62 -8.01
CA ASP A 63 10.62 -4.44 -7.61
C ASP A 63 10.24 -4.02 -6.19
N HIS A 64 10.70 -4.80 -5.22
CA HIS A 64 10.36 -4.60 -3.82
C HIS A 64 10.97 -3.33 -3.20
N GLU A 65 12.15 -2.90 -3.67
CA GLU A 65 12.79 -1.67 -3.20
C GLU A 65 12.06 -0.44 -3.72
N GLY A 66 11.76 -0.40 -5.01
CA GLY A 66 10.98 0.67 -5.60
C GLY A 66 9.56 0.73 -5.04
N ALA A 67 8.95 -0.41 -4.75
CA ALA A 67 7.65 -0.46 -4.07
C ALA A 67 7.72 0.17 -2.68
N GLN A 68 8.77 -0.12 -1.92
CA GLN A 68 8.96 0.43 -0.59
C GLN A 68 9.12 1.95 -0.60
N ILE A 69 9.92 2.50 -1.52
CA ILE A 69 10.08 3.95 -1.67
C ILE A 69 8.73 4.64 -1.93
N ASN A 70 7.93 4.08 -2.85
CA ASN A 70 6.64 4.66 -3.20
C ASN A 70 5.63 4.56 -2.05
N ILE A 71 5.59 3.44 -1.33
CA ILE A 71 4.64 3.28 -0.23
C ILE A 71 5.00 4.13 0.99
N GLU A 72 6.30 4.33 1.27
CA GLU A 72 6.76 5.26 2.32
C GLU A 72 6.40 6.71 2.00
N ASN A 73 6.53 7.12 0.74
CA ASN A 73 6.05 8.43 0.28
C ASN A 73 4.54 8.60 0.50
N ALA A 74 3.74 7.58 0.14
CA ALA A 74 2.30 7.60 0.37
C ALA A 74 1.97 7.68 1.86
N LEU A 75 2.64 6.91 2.72
CA LEU A 75 2.43 6.94 4.18
C LEU A 75 2.67 8.34 4.74
N ASN A 76 3.81 8.94 4.41
CA ASN A 76 4.19 10.28 4.86
C ASN A 76 3.12 11.33 4.50
N ILE A 77 2.58 11.27 3.28
CA ILE A 77 1.52 12.18 2.85
C ILE A 77 0.22 11.90 3.61
N THR A 78 -0.19 10.64 3.71
CA THR A 78 -1.46 10.26 4.37
C THR A 78 -1.47 10.57 5.85
N GLU A 79 -0.34 10.42 6.53
CA GLU A 79 -0.17 10.76 7.94
C GLU A 79 -0.26 12.28 8.15
N LYS A 80 0.52 13.06 7.39
CA LYS A 80 0.56 14.52 7.51
C LYS A 80 -0.77 15.22 7.23
N ASN A 81 -1.66 14.59 6.46
CA ASN A 81 -2.93 15.15 6.02
C ASN A 81 -4.15 14.45 6.64
N ASP A 82 -3.96 13.59 7.65
CA ASP A 82 -5.03 12.86 8.34
C ASP A 82 -5.96 12.08 7.37
N LEU A 83 -5.39 11.54 6.29
CA LEU A 83 -6.13 10.80 5.25
C LEU A 83 -6.39 9.36 5.70
N HIS A 84 -7.13 9.17 6.79
CA HIS A 84 -7.26 7.89 7.51
C HIS A 84 -7.60 6.69 6.61
N ILE A 85 -8.57 6.81 5.71
CA ILE A 85 -8.96 5.71 4.81
C ILE A 85 -7.80 5.32 3.87
N LEU A 86 -7.14 6.32 3.28
CA LEU A 86 -6.00 6.05 2.42
C LEU A 86 -4.83 5.50 3.24
N HIS A 87 -4.61 6.00 4.44
CA HIS A 87 -3.59 5.49 5.37
C HIS A 87 -3.79 4.01 5.68
N ILE A 88 -5.03 3.57 5.96
CA ILE A 88 -5.37 2.15 6.16
C ILE A 88 -4.93 1.32 4.94
N TYR A 89 -5.33 1.74 3.73
CA TYR A 89 -4.96 1.05 2.49
C TYR A 89 -3.44 1.01 2.25
N THR A 90 -2.75 2.11 2.54
CA THR A 90 -1.30 2.22 2.39
C THR A 90 -0.56 1.31 3.37
N CYS A 91 -0.98 1.26 4.65
CA CYS A 91 -0.46 0.32 5.63
C CYS A 91 -0.70 -1.14 5.22
N MET A 92 -1.89 -1.46 4.70
CA MET A 92 -2.18 -2.79 4.19
C MET A 92 -1.29 -3.17 2.99
N THR A 93 -1.01 -2.21 2.10
CA THR A 93 -0.13 -2.43 0.94
C THR A 93 1.32 -2.66 1.37
N LEU A 94 1.82 -1.90 2.35
CA LEU A 94 3.14 -2.13 2.93
C LEU A 94 3.22 -3.48 3.66
N GLY A 95 2.15 -3.86 4.38
CA GLY A 95 2.05 -5.18 4.97
C GLY A 95 2.13 -6.30 3.94
N LYS A 96 1.45 -6.14 2.79
CA LYS A 96 1.54 -7.07 1.67
C LYS A 96 2.95 -7.15 1.10
N LEU A 97 3.62 -6.01 0.88
CA LEU A 97 5.00 -5.97 0.40
C LEU A 97 5.94 -6.79 1.30
N TYR A 98 5.84 -6.63 2.62
CA TYR A 98 6.64 -7.41 3.55
C TYR A 98 6.29 -8.90 3.54
N GLN A 99 5.00 -9.23 3.43
CA GLN A 99 4.59 -10.62 3.28
C GLN A 99 5.12 -11.27 1.99
N GLU A 100 5.17 -10.54 0.87
CA GLU A 100 5.79 -11.01 -0.38
C GLU A 100 7.30 -11.25 -0.19
N LYS A 101 8.01 -10.32 0.48
CA LYS A 101 9.43 -10.50 0.84
C LYS A 101 9.67 -11.75 1.69
N ALA A 102 8.74 -12.07 2.60
CA ALA A 102 8.79 -13.26 3.45
C ALA A 102 8.63 -14.59 2.69
N SER A 103 8.33 -14.57 1.40
CA SER A 103 8.27 -15.77 0.56
C SER A 103 9.66 -16.32 0.20
N SER A 104 10.71 -15.53 0.41
CA SER A 104 12.10 -15.84 0.05
C SER A 104 13.06 -15.53 1.20
N GLY A 105 14.27 -16.07 1.14
CA GLY A 105 15.31 -15.86 2.16
C GLY A 105 15.38 -16.93 3.25
N SER A 106 16.27 -16.69 4.20
CA SER A 106 16.48 -17.51 5.41
C SER A 106 15.29 -17.43 6.37
N GLN A 107 15.18 -18.39 7.29
CA GLN A 107 14.08 -18.41 8.26
C GLN A 107 14.02 -17.13 9.11
N GLU A 108 15.18 -16.63 9.53
CA GLU A 108 15.30 -15.39 10.30
C GLU A 108 14.78 -14.18 9.50
N GLU A 109 15.17 -14.06 8.22
CA GLU A 109 14.67 -12.99 7.35
C GLU A 109 13.14 -13.08 7.19
N LYS A 110 12.60 -14.28 6.98
CA LYS A 110 11.15 -14.46 6.84
C LYS A 110 10.41 -14.04 8.10
N GLU A 111 10.93 -14.36 9.28
CA GLU A 111 10.36 -13.95 10.56
C GLU A 111 10.36 -12.42 10.71
N VAL A 112 11.49 -11.77 10.40
CA VAL A 112 11.59 -10.31 10.38
C VAL A 112 10.55 -9.69 9.44
N GLN A 113 10.44 -10.21 8.21
CA GLN A 113 9.47 -9.70 7.24
C GLN A 113 8.01 -9.93 7.69
N CYS A 114 7.70 -11.08 8.27
CA CYS A 114 6.37 -11.36 8.82
C CYS A 114 6.00 -10.42 9.98
N ASN A 115 6.94 -10.14 10.88
CA ASN A 115 6.75 -9.18 11.97
C ASN A 115 6.57 -7.75 11.45
N CYS A 116 7.29 -7.36 10.39
CA CYS A 116 7.06 -6.10 9.68
C CYS A 116 5.66 -6.04 9.04
N ALA A 117 5.19 -7.11 8.40
CA ALA A 117 3.85 -7.18 7.84
C ALA A 117 2.77 -7.04 8.92
N TYR A 118 2.91 -7.81 10.01
CA TYR A 118 1.98 -7.81 11.14
C TYR A 118 1.83 -6.42 11.76
N ARG A 119 2.96 -5.74 12.06
CA ARG A 119 2.94 -4.38 12.64
C ARG A 119 2.20 -3.38 11.75
N ASN A 120 2.33 -3.48 10.44
CA ASN A 120 1.62 -2.59 9.51
C ASN A 120 0.12 -2.89 9.44
N TYR A 121 -0.29 -4.15 9.50
CA TYR A 121 -1.70 -4.49 9.60
C TYR A 121 -2.32 -4.07 10.93
N ILE A 122 -1.61 -4.19 12.05
CA ILE A 122 -2.07 -3.65 13.34
C ILE A 122 -2.23 -2.13 13.29
N LYS A 123 -1.31 -1.39 12.68
CA LYS A 123 -1.48 0.06 12.46
C LYS A 123 -2.76 0.36 11.67
N ALA A 124 -3.02 -0.38 10.60
CA ALA A 124 -4.24 -0.23 9.81
C ALA A 124 -5.51 -0.52 10.65
N LEU A 125 -5.47 -1.55 11.51
CA LEU A 125 -6.57 -1.91 12.38
C LEU A 125 -6.87 -0.80 13.39
N ASN A 126 -5.83 -0.30 14.08
CA ASN A 126 -5.96 0.78 15.06
C ASN A 126 -6.58 2.04 14.44
N ILE A 127 -6.20 2.38 13.21
CA ILE A 127 -6.80 3.52 12.49
C ILE A 127 -8.28 3.22 12.16
N ALA A 128 -8.59 2.01 11.69
CA ALA A 128 -9.96 1.61 11.36
C ALA A 128 -10.90 1.64 12.57
N GLU A 129 -10.42 1.19 13.73
CA GLU A 129 -11.14 1.27 15.01
C GLU A 129 -11.31 2.71 15.47
N LYS A 130 -10.25 3.54 15.36
CA LYS A 130 -10.30 4.97 15.73
C LYS A 130 -11.36 5.74 14.94
N ILE A 131 -11.58 5.41 13.67
CA ILE A 131 -12.62 6.05 12.84
C ILE A 131 -13.98 5.33 12.90
N ASP A 132 -14.13 4.34 13.79
CA ASP A 132 -15.34 3.51 13.97
C ASP A 132 -15.89 2.94 12.66
N ASN A 133 -15.00 2.47 11.78
CA ASN A 133 -15.38 1.93 10.48
C ASN A 133 -15.30 0.40 10.45
N ARG A 134 -16.43 -0.25 10.74
CA ARG A 134 -16.55 -1.72 10.77
C ARG A 134 -16.15 -2.41 9.47
N TYR A 135 -16.38 -1.79 8.32
CA TYR A 135 -15.96 -2.37 7.04
C TYR A 135 -14.44 -2.51 6.99
N PHE A 136 -13.70 -1.48 7.41
CA PHE A 136 -12.24 -1.53 7.44
C PHE A 136 -11.71 -2.44 8.55
N VAL A 137 -12.33 -2.45 9.73
CA VAL A 137 -11.98 -3.40 10.81
C VAL A 137 -12.03 -4.83 10.27
N ASN A 138 -13.18 -5.26 9.74
CA ASN A 138 -13.35 -6.61 9.19
C ASN A 138 -12.37 -6.91 8.05
N LYS A 139 -12.09 -5.92 7.21
CA LYS A 139 -11.17 -6.06 6.08
C LYS A 139 -9.72 -6.28 6.54
N VAL A 140 -9.26 -5.54 7.55
CA VAL A 140 -7.92 -5.68 8.10
C VAL A 140 -7.77 -6.98 8.88
N GLU A 141 -8.77 -7.33 9.70
CA GLU A 141 -8.79 -8.61 10.44
C GLU A 141 -8.68 -9.82 9.51
N LYS A 142 -9.36 -9.79 8.36
CA LYS A 142 -9.23 -10.85 7.35
C LYS A 142 -7.78 -10.99 6.86
N VAL A 143 -7.10 -9.88 6.60
CA VAL A 143 -5.71 -9.90 6.14
C VAL A 143 -4.75 -10.34 7.25
N LEU A 144 -4.98 -9.93 8.50
CA LEU A 144 -4.24 -10.40 9.68
C LEU A 144 -4.39 -11.92 9.87
N SER A 145 -5.61 -12.44 9.72
CA SER A 145 -5.89 -13.87 9.80
C SER A 145 -5.14 -14.65 8.72
N ASN A 146 -5.09 -14.12 7.50
CA ASN A 146 -4.35 -14.74 6.40
C ASN A 146 -2.84 -14.76 6.69
N LEU A 147 -2.25 -13.65 7.16
CA LEU A 147 -0.85 -13.60 7.56
C LEU A 147 -0.55 -14.59 8.68
N THR A 148 -1.39 -14.63 9.72
CA THR A 148 -1.21 -15.55 10.85
C THR A 148 -1.24 -17.00 10.40
N THR A 149 -2.11 -17.34 9.44
CA THR A 149 -2.18 -18.69 8.85
C THR A 149 -0.91 -19.00 8.06
N PHE A 150 -0.43 -18.06 7.24
CA PHE A 150 0.82 -18.19 6.50
C PHE A 150 2.02 -18.44 7.42
N CYS A 151 2.16 -17.66 8.49
CA CYS A 151 3.25 -17.80 9.46
C CYS A 151 3.21 -19.16 10.16
N LYS A 152 2.02 -19.61 10.60
CA LYS A 152 1.84 -20.95 11.21
C LYS A 152 2.25 -22.09 10.28
N LEU A 153 1.87 -22.01 9.00
CA LEU A 153 2.23 -23.03 8.01
C LEU A 153 3.72 -23.04 7.67
N SER A 154 4.41 -21.94 7.96
CA SER A 154 5.84 -21.73 7.67
C SER A 154 6.72 -21.82 8.92
N ASP A 155 6.16 -22.25 10.07
CA ASP A 155 6.84 -22.34 11.36
C ASP A 155 7.50 -21.01 11.80
N ILE A 156 6.80 -19.90 11.56
CA ILE A 156 7.22 -18.54 11.92
C ILE A 156 6.41 -18.07 13.13
N ASN A 157 7.10 -17.61 14.17
CA ASN A 157 6.48 -17.00 15.33
C ASN A 157 6.32 -15.48 15.12
N LEU A 158 5.11 -14.98 15.35
CA LEU A 158 4.83 -13.54 15.30
C LEU A 158 5.06 -12.92 16.68
N GLU A 159 5.77 -11.81 16.72
CA GLU A 159 5.87 -10.93 17.88
C GLU A 159 4.54 -10.17 18.04
N LYS A 160 3.73 -10.59 19.02
CA LYS A 160 2.41 -10.01 19.30
C LYS A 160 2.47 -8.89 20.31
#